data_AF-A0A2G6JG56-F1
#
_entry.id   AF-A0A2G6JG56-F1
#
_cell.length_a   1.000
_cell.length_b   1.000
_cell.length_c   1.000
_cell.angle_alpha   90.00
_cell.angle_beta   90.00
_cell.angle_gamma   90.00
#
_symmetry.space_group_name_H-M   'P 1'
#
loop_
_entity.id
_entity.type
_entity.pdbx_description
1 polymer ?
#
loop_
_entity_poly.entity_id
_entity_poly.type
_entity_poly.pdbx_seq_one_letter_code
_entity_poly.pdbx_strand_id
1 'polypeptide(L)'
;MNRCQLSLALPTLLLFLASCASNPGPVPPEPGSQAGAATRVSNPALKLPAGAWIQLKVEIASRRKDYAAALRSWLHEALAQSPHFDFARNGTGEYQLILRGNEPGSDNGHSRLVTSLKHGEAELIPITGVDFAPGSAIAAIDRLALETRRALGEPQTTLTREARSCGLLVSTSEACAALCDRAILELQGGHRIRAASELGHALRIDDRSPLALSLMAGLRADQGRSRQANELASRVLQLSDRASPSSFSRALRIRYMQERSFEELLLVAEKSIGQRPYDADLRFSRAFALCMLGRYSDCHQELVSLRRRFPHRPGPLYCLTHAQLALGRAKRALAARADIESILPKLVSFRLIAFSLLLANQFDELATHLRLGSERFARDQTIPAELISELNEMRSAFAILRNDTQKATECLLAELDRLRSDSRLLLRRAERLPAIAWCLARMGKAEASRSFLTAMDKQEPTRQVIPYLETARAIARTWLAKGPTDRELAVVRNFGLLTWSERLAAQRATRSGRFSEAEALLRSAVTRGDSLGAALEQAELWVSLGRREQAGPLLTTLRRELYKAQMSDPRGFVLSRPEHAMVAQAAK
;
A
#
# COMPACT_ATOMS: atom_id res chain seq x y z
N MET A 1 -7.97 6.02 23.12
CA MET A 1 -7.46 5.36 21.90
C MET A 1 -6.32 6.20 21.33
N ASN A 2 -5.08 5.76 21.50
CA ASN A 2 -3.89 6.52 21.12
C ASN A 2 -3.70 6.54 19.59
N ARG A 3 -3.90 7.73 18.99
CA ARG A 3 -3.74 8.02 17.54
C ARG A 3 -2.27 8.19 17.08
N CYS A 4 -1.27 7.73 17.84
CA CYS A 4 0.15 8.07 17.58
C CYS A 4 1.06 6.93 17.09
N GLN A 5 0.53 5.79 16.63
CA GLN A 5 1.37 4.77 15.98
C GLN A 5 1.06 4.66 14.48
N LEU A 6 1.49 5.68 13.74
CA LEU A 6 1.65 5.58 12.29
C LEU A 6 2.84 4.64 12.02
N SER A 7 2.56 3.35 11.97
CA SER A 7 3.51 2.33 11.50
C SER A 7 4.00 2.74 10.11
N LEU A 8 5.27 3.10 9.94
CA LEU A 8 5.87 3.50 8.66
C LEU A 8 5.64 2.47 7.52
N ALA A 9 5.32 1.21 7.81
CA ALA A 9 5.17 0.17 6.80
C ALA A 9 3.88 0.29 5.96
N LEU A 10 2.73 0.66 6.55
CA LEU A 10 1.46 0.77 5.82
C LEU A 10 1.36 2.07 5.00
N PRO A 11 1.79 3.24 5.48
CA PRO A 11 1.98 4.42 4.67
C PRO A 11 2.98 4.16 3.56
N THR A 12 4.12 3.45 3.79
CA THR A 12 5.13 3.09 2.74
C THR A 12 4.64 2.11 1.70
N LEU A 13 3.59 1.38 2.04
CA LEU A 13 2.89 0.50 1.13
C LEU A 13 1.75 1.21 0.39
N LEU A 14 0.90 1.99 1.07
CA LEU A 14 -0.10 2.86 0.45
C LEU A 14 0.55 3.89 -0.49
N LEU A 15 1.75 4.37 -0.12
CA LEU A 15 2.76 5.13 -0.88
C LEU A 15 3.07 4.54 -2.27
N PHE A 16 2.90 3.23 -2.41
CA PHE A 16 3.33 2.45 -3.56
C PHE A 16 2.16 1.80 -4.32
N LEU A 17 1.11 1.37 -3.60
CA LEU A 17 -0.07 0.73 -4.17
C LEU A 17 -1.05 1.72 -4.81
N ALA A 18 -1.15 2.96 -4.31
CA ALA A 18 -1.95 4.00 -4.96
C ALA A 18 -1.36 4.47 -6.31
N SER A 19 -0.10 4.09 -6.61
CA SER A 19 0.62 4.40 -7.84
C SER A 19 0.33 3.45 -9.00
N CYS A 20 -0.94 3.13 -9.21
CA CYS A 20 -1.39 2.26 -10.29
C CYS A 20 -1.23 2.86 -11.70
N ALA A 21 -0.37 3.85 -11.96
CA ALA A 21 -0.31 4.50 -13.28
C ALA A 21 0.94 4.24 -14.13
N SER A 22 2.04 3.68 -13.61
CA SER A 22 3.32 3.69 -14.36
C SER A 22 3.88 2.34 -14.79
N ASN A 23 4.35 2.30 -16.05
CA ASN A 23 5.28 1.31 -16.59
C ASN A 23 6.72 1.76 -16.23
N PRO A 24 7.62 0.87 -15.79
CA PRO A 24 9.05 1.14 -15.81
C PRO A 24 9.46 1.27 -17.28
N GLY A 25 9.97 2.44 -17.67
CA GLY A 25 10.48 2.67 -19.02
C GLY A 25 11.70 1.78 -19.34
N PRO A 26 12.01 1.55 -20.63
CA PRO A 26 13.25 0.91 -21.03
C PRO A 26 14.48 1.75 -20.63
N VAL A 27 15.61 1.07 -20.46
CA VAL A 27 16.95 1.65 -20.20
C VAL A 27 17.22 2.79 -21.18
N PRO A 28 17.69 3.97 -20.72
CA PRO A 28 17.95 5.09 -21.61
C PRO A 28 19.09 4.77 -22.59
N PRO A 29 18.99 5.15 -23.88
CA PRO A 29 20.12 5.11 -24.80
C PRO A 29 21.20 6.11 -24.37
N GLU A 30 22.45 5.83 -24.73
CA GLU A 30 23.63 6.62 -24.40
C GLU A 30 23.52 8.11 -24.83
N PRO A 31 24.17 9.04 -24.10
CA PRO A 31 23.96 10.46 -24.27
C PRO A 31 24.69 11.00 -25.51
N GLY A 32 23.94 11.20 -26.60
CA GLY A 32 24.40 11.91 -27.79
C GLY A 32 23.56 13.17 -28.05
N SER A 33 24.22 14.34 -28.01
CA SER A 33 23.80 15.63 -28.59
C SER A 33 22.58 16.34 -27.97
N GLN A 34 22.84 17.33 -27.12
CA GLN A 34 21.88 18.38 -26.77
C GLN A 34 22.04 19.56 -27.73
N ALA A 35 21.06 19.73 -28.63
CA ALA A 35 20.79 21.00 -29.30
C ALA A 35 19.30 21.34 -29.13
N GLY A 36 19.01 22.60 -28.83
CA GLY A 36 17.76 23.11 -28.27
C GLY A 36 16.48 22.59 -28.93
N ALA A 37 15.72 21.80 -28.18
CA ALA A 37 14.40 21.31 -28.60
C ALA A 37 13.31 22.14 -27.92
N ALA A 38 12.55 22.88 -28.73
CA ALA A 38 11.19 23.26 -28.34
C ALA A 38 10.46 22.00 -27.88
N THR A 39 9.84 22.03 -26.70
CA THR A 39 9.14 20.91 -26.09
C THR A 39 7.94 20.52 -26.95
N ARG A 40 8.16 19.69 -27.98
CA ARG A 40 7.09 19.02 -28.72
C ARG A 40 6.36 18.16 -27.71
N VAL A 41 5.14 18.58 -27.36
CA VAL A 41 4.24 17.77 -26.55
C VAL A 41 3.92 16.52 -27.35
N SER A 42 4.52 15.39 -26.97
CA SER A 42 4.23 14.09 -27.57
C SER A 42 2.79 13.72 -27.24
N ASN A 43 1.94 13.57 -28.26
CA ASN A 43 0.58 13.10 -28.05
C ASN A 43 0.59 11.65 -27.52
N PRO A 44 -0.30 11.29 -26.58
CA PRO A 44 -0.39 9.93 -26.06
C PRO A 44 -0.76 8.94 -27.18
N ALA A 45 -0.24 7.71 -27.08
CA ALA A 45 -0.56 6.61 -27.98
C ALA A 45 -1.39 5.54 -27.26
N LEU A 46 -2.48 5.12 -27.91
CA LEU A 46 -3.39 4.05 -27.54
C LEU A 46 -2.90 2.72 -28.13
N LYS A 47 -2.65 1.69 -27.31
CA LYS A 47 -2.35 0.33 -27.78
C LYS A 47 -3.65 -0.45 -27.96
N LEU A 48 -3.88 -0.98 -29.16
CA LEU A 48 -4.99 -1.89 -29.45
C LEU A 48 -4.69 -3.32 -28.98
N PRO A 49 -5.73 -4.19 -28.82
CA PRO A 49 -5.54 -5.61 -28.52
C PRO A 49 -4.63 -6.34 -29.50
N ALA A 50 -4.68 -5.95 -30.78
CA ALA A 50 -3.85 -6.49 -31.85
C ALA A 50 -2.37 -6.03 -31.79
N GLY A 51 -2.00 -5.20 -30.80
CA GLY A 51 -0.64 -4.71 -30.60
C GLY A 51 -0.31 -3.39 -31.30
N ALA A 52 -1.17 -2.91 -32.21
CA ALA A 52 -0.98 -1.64 -32.92
C ALA A 52 -1.09 -0.43 -31.97
N TRP A 53 -0.32 0.62 -32.26
CA TRP A 53 -0.37 1.89 -31.54
C TRP A 53 -1.10 2.94 -32.36
N ILE A 54 -1.98 3.71 -31.71
CA ILE A 54 -2.75 4.80 -32.30
C ILE A 54 -2.48 6.10 -31.55
N GLN A 55 -1.93 7.11 -32.23
CA GLN A 55 -1.72 8.42 -31.64
C GLN A 55 -3.04 9.20 -31.53
N LEU A 56 -3.36 9.73 -30.36
CA LEU A 56 -4.57 10.55 -30.19
C LEU A 56 -4.32 12.00 -30.65
N LYS A 57 -5.12 12.49 -31.60
CA LYS A 57 -5.08 13.87 -32.09
C LYS A 57 -6.46 14.51 -31.95
N VAL A 58 -6.52 15.78 -31.59
CA VAL A 58 -7.78 16.52 -31.43
C VAL A 58 -7.73 17.77 -32.31
N GLU A 59 -8.65 17.84 -33.26
CA GLU A 59 -8.80 18.87 -34.29
C GLU A 59 -10.23 19.44 -34.22
N ILE A 60 -10.52 20.25 -33.21
CA ILE A 60 -11.85 20.82 -33.01
C ILE A 60 -11.85 22.26 -33.50
N ALA A 61 -12.74 22.57 -34.44
CA ALA A 61 -13.00 23.91 -34.90
C ALA A 61 -13.82 24.63 -33.81
N SER A 62 -13.10 25.18 -32.84
CA SER A 62 -13.65 25.89 -31.69
C SER A 62 -13.03 27.28 -31.63
N ARG A 63 -13.83 28.31 -31.36
CA ARG A 63 -13.30 29.65 -31.07
C ARG A 63 -12.59 29.66 -29.71
N ARG A 64 -12.92 28.68 -28.88
CA ARG A 64 -12.43 28.44 -27.53
C ARG A 64 -11.40 27.31 -27.49
N LYS A 65 -10.11 27.65 -27.36
CA LYS A 65 -9.01 26.66 -27.29
C LYS A 65 -9.05 25.83 -26.00
N ASP A 66 -9.50 26.43 -24.90
CA ASP A 66 -9.77 25.79 -23.60
C ASP A 66 -10.78 24.63 -23.74
N TYR A 67 -11.80 24.81 -24.59
CA TYR A 67 -12.77 23.78 -24.88
C TYR A 67 -12.12 22.56 -25.54
N ALA A 68 -11.29 22.74 -26.58
CA ALA A 68 -10.63 21.64 -27.27
C ALA A 68 -9.68 20.84 -26.36
N ALA A 69 -8.93 21.52 -25.48
CA ALA A 69 -8.07 20.87 -24.50
C ALA A 69 -8.88 20.02 -23.50
N ALA A 70 -9.97 20.56 -22.95
CA ALA A 70 -10.84 19.83 -22.04
C ALA A 70 -11.48 18.59 -22.71
N LEU A 71 -11.93 18.73 -23.96
CA LEU A 71 -12.49 17.61 -24.73
C LEU A 71 -11.43 16.52 -24.97
N ARG A 72 -10.16 16.90 -25.23
CA ARG A 72 -9.05 15.97 -25.36
C ARG A 72 -8.79 15.20 -24.06
N SER A 73 -8.65 15.89 -22.93
CA SER A 73 -8.42 15.25 -21.63
C SER A 73 -9.54 14.27 -21.28
N TRP A 74 -10.79 14.66 -21.55
CA TRP A 74 -11.95 13.81 -21.29
C TRP A 74 -12.03 12.61 -22.23
N LEU A 75 -11.79 12.78 -23.53
CA LEU A 75 -11.73 11.67 -24.48
C LEU A 75 -10.62 10.69 -24.09
N HIS A 76 -9.46 11.19 -23.67
CA HIS A 76 -8.37 10.36 -23.18
C HIS A 76 -8.82 9.56 -21.95
N GLU A 77 -9.43 10.21 -20.95
CA GLU A 77 -9.96 9.53 -19.77
C GLU A 77 -11.04 8.49 -20.13
N ALA A 78 -11.94 8.80 -21.06
CA ALA A 78 -13.03 7.92 -21.48
C ALA A 78 -12.54 6.72 -22.29
N LEU A 79 -11.54 6.89 -23.16
CA LEU A 79 -10.90 5.80 -23.89
C LEU A 79 -10.05 4.92 -22.95
N ALA A 80 -9.42 5.51 -21.94
CA ALA A 80 -8.69 4.79 -20.87
C ALA A 80 -9.58 3.89 -20.02
N GLN A 81 -10.89 4.05 -20.09
CA GLN A 81 -11.80 3.11 -19.45
C GLN A 81 -11.83 1.77 -20.17
N SER A 82 -11.53 1.66 -21.47
CA SER A 82 -11.58 0.36 -22.17
C SER A 82 -10.72 -0.70 -21.47
N PRO A 83 -11.18 -1.95 -21.29
CA PRO A 83 -10.30 -3.04 -20.84
C PRO A 83 -9.37 -3.54 -21.95
N HIS A 84 -9.63 -3.13 -23.19
CA HIS A 84 -8.95 -3.57 -24.39
C HIS A 84 -7.83 -2.64 -24.83
N PHE A 85 -7.77 -1.41 -24.28
CA PHE A 85 -6.78 -0.42 -24.67
C PHE A 85 -5.81 -0.10 -23.54
N ASP A 86 -4.55 0.14 -23.90
CA ASP A 86 -3.53 0.67 -23.00
C ASP A 86 -2.99 2.01 -23.53
N PHE A 87 -2.37 2.83 -22.68
CA PHE A 87 -1.81 4.12 -23.07
C PHE A 87 -0.30 4.14 -22.79
N ALA A 88 0.48 4.65 -23.74
CA ALA A 88 1.90 4.94 -23.55
C ALA A 88 2.23 6.39 -23.91
N ARG A 89 3.24 6.91 -23.19
CA ARG A 89 3.78 8.26 -23.38
C ARG A 89 4.44 8.43 -24.74
N ASN A 90 5.12 7.38 -25.22
CA ASN A 90 5.95 7.40 -26.42
C ASN A 90 5.56 6.22 -27.32
N GLY A 91 4.54 6.41 -28.15
CA GLY A 91 4.25 5.52 -29.27
C GLY A 91 4.16 6.35 -30.54
N THR A 92 5.08 6.15 -31.47
CA THR A 92 4.85 6.52 -32.87
C THR A 92 3.90 5.48 -33.43
N GLY A 93 2.60 5.68 -33.21
CA GLY A 93 1.60 4.86 -33.86
C GLY A 93 1.61 5.12 -35.36
N GLU A 94 1.59 4.05 -36.15
CA GLU A 94 1.30 4.15 -37.59
C GLU A 94 -0.08 4.81 -37.81
N TYR A 95 -0.98 4.64 -36.84
CA TYR A 95 -2.33 5.17 -36.87
C TYR A 95 -2.48 6.44 -36.02
N GLN A 96 -3.35 7.35 -36.45
CA GLN A 96 -3.80 8.51 -35.67
C GLN A 96 -5.32 8.45 -35.48
N LEU A 97 -5.79 8.57 -34.23
CA LEU A 97 -7.20 8.74 -33.90
C LEU A 97 -7.47 10.23 -33.79
N ILE A 98 -8.13 10.80 -34.79
CA ILE A 98 -8.41 12.23 -34.87
C ILE A 98 -9.85 12.50 -34.42
N LEU A 99 -10.01 13.25 -33.33
CA LEU A 99 -11.30 13.83 -32.94
C LEU A 99 -11.53 15.13 -33.70
N ARG A 100 -12.60 15.20 -34.50
CA ARG A 100 -13.07 16.40 -35.20
C ARG A 100 -14.43 16.85 -34.70
N GLY A 101 -14.70 18.15 -34.74
CA GLY A 101 -16.03 18.67 -34.48
C GLY A 101 -16.10 20.19 -34.43
N ASN A 102 -17.32 20.71 -34.34
CA ASN A 102 -17.63 22.14 -34.30
C ASN A 102 -18.27 22.54 -32.98
N GLU A 103 -17.90 23.70 -32.44
CA GLU A 103 -18.47 24.24 -31.20
C GLU A 103 -19.98 24.54 -31.35
N PRO A 104 -20.82 24.24 -30.33
CA PRO A 104 -22.23 24.60 -30.36
C PRO A 104 -22.42 26.12 -30.33
N GLY A 105 -23.02 26.66 -31.39
CA GLY A 105 -23.28 28.10 -31.57
C GLY A 105 -22.76 28.69 -32.87
N SER A 106 -22.11 27.93 -33.75
CA SER A 106 -21.78 28.39 -35.11
C SER A 106 -23.01 28.25 -36.03
N ASP A 107 -23.89 29.24 -35.96
CA ASP A 107 -24.92 29.66 -36.91
C ASP A 107 -25.93 28.67 -37.51
N ASN A 108 -25.84 27.34 -37.41
CA ASN A 108 -26.95 26.45 -37.80
C ASN A 108 -26.89 25.09 -37.10
N GLY A 109 -27.88 24.85 -36.23
CA GLY A 109 -28.35 23.57 -35.67
C GLY A 109 -27.44 22.33 -35.72
N HIS A 110 -27.08 21.85 -34.54
CA HIS A 110 -26.39 20.58 -34.22
C HIS A 110 -24.87 20.60 -34.39
N SER A 111 -24.18 20.47 -33.25
CA SER A 111 -22.75 20.16 -33.23
C SER A 111 -22.55 18.67 -33.36
N ARG A 112 -21.53 18.26 -34.12
CA ARG A 112 -21.15 16.86 -34.29
C ARG A 112 -19.71 16.67 -33.88
N LEU A 113 -19.45 15.62 -33.10
CA LEU A 113 -18.09 15.10 -32.88
C LEU A 113 -17.92 13.84 -33.73
N VAL A 114 -16.75 13.69 -34.35
CA VAL A 114 -16.39 12.53 -35.18
C VAL A 114 -15.02 12.05 -34.77
N THR A 115 -14.84 10.75 -34.56
CA THR A 115 -13.51 10.14 -34.48
C THR A 115 -13.18 9.52 -35.82
N SER A 116 -11.96 9.77 -36.30
CA SER A 116 -11.46 9.24 -37.57
C SER A 116 -10.11 8.56 -37.36
N LEU A 117 -9.85 7.50 -38.11
CA LEU A 117 -8.54 6.84 -38.14
C LEU A 117 -7.76 7.37 -39.35
N LYS A 118 -6.49 7.68 -39.14
CA LYS A 118 -5.52 7.98 -40.21
C LYS A 118 -4.39 6.97 -40.17
N HIS A 119 -3.88 6.52 -41.31
CA HIS A 119 -2.67 5.69 -41.40
C HIS A 119 -1.67 6.39 -42.34
N GLY A 120 -0.54 6.88 -41.81
CA GLY A 120 0.43 7.66 -42.61
C GLY A 120 -0.19 8.88 -43.32
N GLU A 121 -0.01 8.98 -44.63
CA GLU A 121 -0.63 10.02 -45.48
C GLU A 121 -2.03 9.67 -46.01
N ALA A 122 -2.56 8.50 -45.66
CA ALA A 122 -3.85 8.04 -46.16
C ALA A 122 -5.00 8.97 -45.76
N GLU A 123 -6.08 8.88 -46.53
CA GLU A 123 -7.34 9.58 -46.26
C GLU A 123 -7.90 9.20 -44.88
N LEU A 124 -8.63 10.14 -44.28
CA LEU A 124 -9.23 9.94 -42.98
C LEU A 124 -10.45 9.05 -43.08
N ILE A 125 -10.40 7.92 -42.38
CA ILE A 125 -11.51 6.97 -42.33
C ILE A 125 -12.36 7.33 -41.12
N PRO A 126 -13.59 7.86 -41.29
CA PRO A 126 -14.48 8.12 -40.16
C PRO A 126 -14.84 6.79 -39.48
N ILE A 127 -14.60 6.73 -38.17
CA ILE A 127 -14.90 5.55 -37.34
C ILE A 127 -16.33 5.67 -36.82
N THR A 128 -16.64 6.78 -36.16
CA THR A 128 -17.96 7.03 -35.58
C THR A 128 -18.19 8.54 -35.38
N GLY A 129 -19.45 8.93 -35.19
CA GLY A 129 -19.79 10.30 -34.84
C GLY A 129 -21.02 10.38 -33.95
N VAL A 130 -21.09 11.47 -33.18
CA VAL A 130 -22.18 11.75 -32.25
C VAL A 130 -22.62 13.20 -32.42
N ASP A 131 -23.90 13.38 -32.72
CA ASP A 131 -24.55 14.69 -32.70
C ASP A 131 -24.95 15.08 -31.27
N PHE A 132 -24.85 16.35 -30.95
CA PHE A 132 -25.15 16.86 -29.61
C PHE A 132 -25.68 18.29 -29.63
N ALA A 133 -26.52 18.59 -28.63
CA ALA A 133 -27.08 19.91 -28.40
C ALA A 133 -26.11 20.79 -27.57
N PRO A 134 -26.26 22.12 -27.62
CA PRO A 134 -25.54 23.02 -26.71
C PRO A 134 -25.63 22.56 -25.25
N GLY A 135 -24.50 22.55 -24.54
CA GLY A 135 -24.43 22.09 -23.15
C GLY A 135 -24.37 20.57 -22.93
N SER A 136 -24.50 19.73 -23.96
CA SER A 136 -24.48 18.25 -23.84
C SER A 136 -23.17 17.58 -24.28
N ALA A 137 -22.10 18.35 -24.46
CA ALA A 137 -20.83 17.90 -25.03
C ALA A 137 -20.14 16.77 -24.23
N ILE A 138 -20.28 16.71 -22.90
CA ILE A 138 -19.70 15.60 -22.11
C ILE A 138 -20.36 14.29 -22.48
N ALA A 139 -21.69 14.25 -22.44
CA ALA A 139 -22.45 13.06 -22.80
C ALA A 139 -22.17 12.65 -24.26
N ALA A 140 -21.93 13.64 -25.14
CA ALA A 140 -21.51 13.42 -26.50
C ALA A 140 -20.12 12.76 -26.57
N ILE A 141 -19.13 13.21 -25.79
CA ILE A 141 -17.81 12.58 -25.76
C ILE A 141 -17.87 11.20 -25.11
N ASP A 142 -18.61 10.99 -24.01
CA ASP A 142 -18.71 9.66 -23.40
C ASP A 142 -19.31 8.67 -24.39
N ARG A 143 -20.38 9.08 -25.08
CA ARG A 143 -20.98 8.30 -26.17
C ARG A 143 -19.99 8.11 -27.31
N LEU A 144 -19.30 9.15 -27.74
CA LEU A 144 -18.32 9.06 -28.83
C LEU A 144 -17.16 8.13 -28.46
N ALA A 145 -16.65 8.20 -27.24
CA ALA A 145 -15.59 7.36 -26.73
C ALA A 145 -16.05 5.90 -26.65
N LEU A 146 -17.30 5.64 -26.24
CA LEU A 146 -17.90 4.31 -26.29
C LEU A 146 -18.02 3.79 -27.72
N GLU A 147 -18.60 4.57 -28.64
CA GLU A 147 -18.77 4.13 -30.02
C GLU A 147 -17.41 3.98 -30.72
N THR A 148 -16.42 4.82 -30.37
CA THR A 148 -15.05 4.70 -30.86
C THR A 148 -14.42 3.41 -30.35
N ARG A 149 -14.60 3.10 -29.05
CA ARG A 149 -14.18 1.84 -28.45
C ARG A 149 -14.76 0.63 -29.16
N ARG A 150 -16.08 0.63 -29.39
CA ARG A 150 -16.78 -0.45 -30.10
C ARG A 150 -16.27 -0.63 -31.51
N ALA A 151 -16.10 0.46 -32.24
CA ALA A 151 -15.59 0.43 -33.61
C ALA A 151 -14.10 0.01 -33.68
N LEU A 152 -13.34 0.23 -32.61
CA LEU A 152 -11.99 -0.29 -32.42
C LEU A 152 -11.96 -1.73 -31.84
N GLY A 153 -13.12 -2.41 -31.79
CA GLY A 153 -13.22 -3.83 -31.45
C GLY A 153 -13.61 -4.15 -29.99
N GLU A 154 -14.04 -3.18 -29.19
CA GLU A 154 -14.58 -3.44 -27.85
C GLU A 154 -15.99 -4.06 -27.93
N PRO A 155 -16.27 -5.21 -27.27
CA PRO A 155 -17.59 -5.84 -27.26
C PRO A 155 -18.66 -4.93 -26.61
N GLN A 156 -19.94 -5.19 -26.94
CA GLN A 156 -21.06 -4.32 -26.58
C GLN A 156 -21.14 -4.03 -25.07
N THR A 157 -21.08 -2.74 -24.74
CA THR A 157 -21.14 -2.22 -23.37
C THR A 157 -22.13 -1.06 -23.27
N THR A 158 -22.90 -0.99 -22.17
CA THR A 158 -23.89 0.08 -21.91
C THR A 158 -23.31 1.13 -20.97
N LEU A 159 -23.45 2.42 -21.31
CA LEU A 159 -23.11 3.55 -20.43
C LEU A 159 -24.28 3.90 -19.49
N THR A 160 -23.98 4.30 -18.26
CA THR A 160 -24.92 4.99 -17.36
C THR A 160 -24.86 6.50 -17.60
N ARG A 161 -26.02 7.16 -17.76
CA ARG A 161 -26.14 8.61 -18.02
C ARG A 161 -25.94 9.44 -16.75
N GLU A 162 -24.95 10.33 -16.73
CA GLU A 162 -24.94 11.54 -15.89
C GLU A 162 -24.44 12.73 -16.73
N ALA A 163 -25.22 13.81 -16.79
CA ALA A 163 -24.88 15.01 -17.57
C ALA A 163 -24.22 16.08 -16.67
N ARG A 164 -23.05 16.58 -17.08
CA ARG A 164 -22.40 17.79 -16.53
C ARG A 164 -21.88 18.63 -17.72
N SER A 165 -21.31 19.82 -17.49
CA SER A 165 -20.69 20.64 -18.56
C SER A 165 -19.16 20.50 -18.63
N CYS A 166 -18.58 20.47 -19.84
CA CYS A 166 -17.14 20.21 -20.09
C CYS A 166 -16.19 21.20 -19.39
N GLY A 167 -16.57 22.48 -19.34
CA GLY A 167 -15.71 23.54 -18.76
C GLY A 167 -15.55 23.46 -17.24
N LEU A 168 -16.37 22.67 -16.54
CA LEU A 168 -16.31 22.54 -15.09
C LEU A 168 -15.42 21.38 -14.63
N LEU A 169 -15.14 20.38 -15.48
CA LEU A 169 -14.51 19.11 -15.08
C LEU A 169 -13.02 19.19 -14.75
N VAL A 170 -12.28 20.08 -15.42
CA VAL A 170 -10.83 20.23 -15.28
C VAL A 170 -10.49 21.62 -14.77
N SER A 171 -10.71 22.63 -15.60
CA SER A 171 -10.60 24.05 -15.29
C SER A 171 -11.19 24.83 -16.47
N THR A 172 -11.65 26.05 -16.25
CA THR A 172 -11.95 26.98 -17.34
C THR A 172 -10.68 27.58 -17.95
N SER A 173 -9.51 27.36 -17.34
CA SER A 173 -8.21 27.78 -17.85
C SER A 173 -7.54 26.70 -18.70
N GLU A 174 -7.26 27.01 -19.96
CA GLU A 174 -6.51 26.15 -20.89
C GLU A 174 -5.11 25.79 -20.34
N ALA A 175 -4.43 26.77 -19.74
CA ALA A 175 -3.12 26.57 -19.15
C ALA A 175 -3.17 25.54 -18.02
N CYS A 176 -4.20 25.61 -17.16
CA CYS A 176 -4.42 24.62 -16.09
C CYS A 176 -4.69 23.21 -16.66
N ALA A 177 -5.55 23.11 -17.68
CA ALA A 177 -5.87 21.83 -18.32
C ALA A 177 -4.63 21.20 -18.99
N ALA A 178 -3.83 21.98 -19.71
CA ALA A 178 -2.59 21.51 -20.34
C ALA A 178 -1.54 21.06 -19.30
N LEU A 179 -1.43 21.76 -18.17
CA LEU A 179 -0.59 21.35 -17.03
C LEU A 179 -1.05 20.01 -16.44
N CYS A 180 -2.37 19.81 -16.29
CA CYS A 180 -2.93 18.54 -15.82
C CYS A 180 -2.65 17.39 -16.80
N ASP A 181 -2.82 17.60 -18.10
CA ASP A 181 -2.49 16.60 -19.13
C ASP A 181 -1.02 16.19 -19.05
N ARG A 182 -0.10 17.17 -18.97
CA ARG A 182 1.33 16.89 -18.79
C ARG A 182 1.60 16.12 -17.51
N ALA A 183 0.97 16.51 -16.40
CA ALA A 183 1.12 15.79 -15.14
C ALA A 183 0.68 14.33 -15.23
N ILE A 184 -0.43 14.04 -15.93
CA ILE A 184 -0.90 12.66 -16.17
C ILE A 184 0.15 11.86 -16.94
N LEU A 185 0.72 12.43 -18.00
CA LEU A 185 1.78 11.76 -18.78
C LEU A 185 3.06 11.55 -17.95
N GLU A 186 3.44 12.52 -17.12
CA GLU A 186 4.56 12.38 -16.20
C GLU A 186 4.31 11.28 -15.15
N LEU A 187 3.10 11.19 -14.61
CA LEU A 187 2.68 10.12 -13.70
C LEU A 187 2.73 8.75 -14.37
N GLN A 188 2.24 8.63 -15.61
CA GLN A 188 2.32 7.39 -16.39
C GLN A 188 3.77 6.98 -16.69
N GLY A 189 4.66 7.94 -16.86
CA GLY A 189 6.10 7.69 -17.00
C GLY A 189 6.85 7.49 -15.69
N GLY A 190 6.20 7.55 -14.52
CA GLY A 190 6.84 7.41 -13.21
C GLY A 190 7.58 8.66 -12.70
N HIS A 191 7.50 9.80 -13.40
CA HIS A 191 8.23 11.04 -13.09
C HIS A 191 7.48 11.90 -12.06
N ARG A 192 7.33 11.38 -10.84
CA ARG A 192 6.49 11.99 -9.78
C ARG A 192 6.87 13.42 -9.41
N ILE A 193 8.17 13.75 -9.43
CA ILE A 193 8.66 15.11 -9.10
C ILE A 193 8.18 16.12 -10.14
N ARG A 194 8.30 15.77 -11.44
CA ARG A 194 7.82 16.62 -12.53
C ARG A 194 6.30 16.76 -12.49
N ALA A 195 5.58 15.65 -12.32
CA ALA A 195 4.12 15.68 -12.16
C ALA A 195 3.68 16.58 -11.01
N ALA A 196 4.33 16.50 -9.84
CA ALA A 196 4.04 17.37 -8.70
C ALA A 196 4.31 18.85 -9.02
N SER A 197 5.35 19.16 -9.79
CA SER A 197 5.64 20.53 -10.25
C SER A 197 4.54 21.05 -11.17
N GLU A 198 4.16 20.29 -12.20
CA GLU A 198 3.11 20.67 -13.15
C GLU A 198 1.76 20.87 -12.44
N LEU A 199 1.39 20.00 -11.51
CA LEU A 199 0.15 20.14 -10.72
C LEU A 199 0.22 21.33 -9.76
N GLY A 200 1.40 21.62 -9.19
CA GLY A 200 1.60 22.80 -8.37
C GLY A 200 1.40 24.09 -9.19
N HIS A 201 1.85 24.10 -10.44
CA HIS A 201 1.61 25.21 -11.37
C HIS A 201 0.13 25.30 -11.73
N ALA A 202 -0.53 24.17 -12.02
CA ALA A 202 -1.95 24.12 -12.35
C ALA A 202 -2.81 24.72 -11.23
N LEU A 203 -2.49 24.39 -9.98
CA LEU A 203 -3.18 24.88 -8.78
C LEU A 203 -2.88 26.35 -8.44
N ARG A 204 -1.83 26.96 -8.99
CA ARG A 204 -1.63 28.41 -8.92
C ARG A 204 -2.50 29.18 -9.92
N ILE A 205 -2.89 28.52 -11.02
CA ILE A 205 -3.76 29.09 -12.05
C ILE A 205 -5.24 28.90 -11.68
N ASP A 206 -5.62 27.71 -11.23
CA ASP A 206 -6.96 27.40 -10.71
C ASP A 206 -6.82 26.53 -9.45
N ASP A 207 -6.85 27.19 -8.29
CA ASP A 207 -6.73 26.55 -6.98
C ASP A 207 -7.93 25.66 -6.63
N ARG A 208 -9.00 25.74 -7.44
CA ARG A 208 -10.23 24.95 -7.33
C ARG A 208 -10.39 23.98 -8.50
N SER A 209 -9.33 23.66 -9.25
CA SER A 209 -9.37 22.61 -10.28
C SER A 209 -9.55 21.23 -9.63
N PRO A 210 -10.70 20.54 -9.81
CA PRO A 210 -10.94 19.24 -9.16
C PRO A 210 -9.97 18.15 -9.65
N LEU A 211 -9.61 18.20 -10.94
CA LEU A 211 -8.63 17.26 -11.52
C LEU A 211 -7.25 17.48 -10.90
N ALA A 212 -6.74 18.71 -10.89
CA ALA A 212 -5.42 19.01 -10.33
C ALA A 212 -5.34 18.67 -8.83
N LEU A 213 -6.38 19.02 -8.06
CA LEU A 213 -6.49 18.69 -6.64
C LEU A 213 -6.52 17.16 -6.42
N SER A 214 -7.31 16.41 -7.19
CA SER A 214 -7.41 14.95 -7.02
C SER A 214 -6.12 14.21 -7.40
N LEU A 215 -5.43 14.66 -8.47
CA LEU A 215 -4.13 14.11 -8.87
C LEU A 215 -3.04 14.46 -7.85
N MET A 216 -3.02 15.69 -7.35
CA MET A 216 -2.10 16.09 -6.28
C MET A 216 -2.37 15.32 -4.99
N ALA A 217 -3.64 15.09 -4.62
CA ALA A 217 -4.01 14.25 -3.48
C ALA A 217 -3.45 12.84 -3.63
N GLY A 218 -3.56 12.25 -4.83
CA GLY A 218 -2.96 10.96 -5.17
C GLY A 218 -1.45 10.96 -5.00
N LEU A 219 -0.76 11.98 -5.52
CA LEU A 219 0.69 12.14 -5.32
C LEU A 219 1.10 12.31 -3.86
N ARG A 220 0.31 13.00 -3.04
CA ARG A 220 0.60 13.15 -1.60
C ARG A 220 0.36 11.84 -0.85
N ALA A 221 -0.65 11.07 -1.22
CA ALA A 221 -0.85 9.72 -0.71
C ALA A 221 0.33 8.81 -1.11
N ASP A 222 0.73 8.86 -2.38
CA ASP A 222 1.95 8.26 -2.96
C ASP A 222 3.26 8.81 -2.41
N GLN A 223 3.21 9.83 -1.54
CA GLN A 223 4.35 10.36 -0.76
C GLN A 223 4.19 10.14 0.76
N GLY A 224 3.15 9.42 1.21
CA GLY A 224 2.94 9.10 2.63
C GLY A 224 2.53 10.33 3.43
N ARG A 225 2.20 11.42 2.74
CA ARG A 225 1.73 12.68 3.31
C ARG A 225 0.21 12.60 3.48
N SER A 226 -0.23 11.62 4.28
CA SER A 226 -1.64 11.26 4.47
C SER A 226 -2.53 12.46 4.83
N ARG A 227 -2.03 13.35 5.69
CA ARG A 227 -2.75 14.58 6.07
C ARG A 227 -3.00 15.50 4.87
N GLN A 228 -1.96 15.80 4.09
CA GLN A 228 -2.07 16.64 2.89
C GLN A 228 -2.95 15.98 1.81
N ALA A 229 -2.85 14.66 1.65
CA ALA A 229 -3.69 13.91 0.74
C ALA A 229 -5.17 14.03 1.11
N ASN A 230 -5.50 13.88 2.39
CA ASN A 230 -6.87 14.02 2.91
C ASN A 230 -7.40 15.45 2.80
N GLU A 231 -6.57 16.45 3.09
CA GLU A 231 -6.94 17.87 2.94
C GLU A 231 -7.29 18.19 1.47
N LEU A 232 -6.45 17.76 0.51
CA LEU A 232 -6.70 17.95 -0.91
C LEU A 232 -7.91 17.16 -1.41
N ALA A 233 -8.07 15.90 -1.00
CA ALA A 233 -9.24 15.09 -1.33
C ALA A 233 -10.53 15.74 -0.80
N SER A 234 -10.51 16.25 0.43
CA SER A 234 -11.67 16.92 1.03
C SER A 234 -12.08 18.18 0.26
N ARG A 235 -11.10 18.94 -0.24
CA ARG A 235 -11.37 20.08 -1.14
C ARG A 235 -12.07 19.66 -2.43
N VAL A 236 -11.68 18.54 -3.04
CA VAL A 236 -12.39 18.01 -4.23
C VAL A 236 -13.84 17.65 -3.90
N LEU A 237 -14.08 17.03 -2.75
CA LEU A 237 -15.43 16.62 -2.33
C LEU A 237 -16.36 17.80 -2.02
N GLN A 238 -15.79 18.96 -1.65
CA GLN A 238 -16.53 20.22 -1.48
C GLN A 238 -16.90 20.90 -2.81
N LEU A 239 -16.28 20.49 -3.92
CA LEU A 239 -16.52 21.02 -5.26
C LEU A 239 -17.46 20.09 -6.05
N SER A 240 -18.56 19.65 -5.43
CA SER A 240 -19.46 18.64 -6.02
C SER A 240 -20.11 19.08 -7.33
N ASP A 241 -20.24 20.38 -7.55
CA ASP A 241 -20.74 21.04 -8.75
C ASP A 241 -19.71 21.09 -9.90
N ARG A 242 -18.40 21.10 -9.58
CA ARG A 242 -17.30 21.12 -10.56
C ARG A 242 -16.66 19.75 -10.79
N ALA A 243 -16.59 18.90 -9.78
CA ALA A 243 -15.84 17.65 -9.84
C ALA A 243 -16.44 16.69 -10.88
N SER A 244 -15.61 16.13 -11.76
CA SER A 244 -16.02 14.99 -12.56
C SER A 244 -16.31 13.78 -11.66
N PRO A 245 -17.16 12.82 -12.08
CA PRO A 245 -17.30 11.55 -11.38
C PRO A 245 -15.94 10.87 -11.11
N SER A 246 -14.98 10.97 -12.05
CA SER A 246 -13.61 10.48 -11.86
C SER A 246 -12.91 11.12 -10.68
N SER A 247 -12.86 12.45 -10.66
CA SER A 247 -12.14 13.22 -9.65
C SER A 247 -12.79 13.03 -8.28
N PHE A 248 -14.13 12.96 -8.25
CA PHE A 248 -14.90 12.71 -7.04
C PHE A 248 -14.64 11.29 -6.49
N SER A 249 -14.75 10.24 -7.31
CA SER A 249 -14.46 8.86 -6.90
C SER A 249 -12.98 8.70 -6.50
N ARG A 250 -12.05 9.34 -7.21
CA ARG A 250 -10.62 9.34 -6.84
C ARG A 250 -10.40 9.98 -5.47
N ALA A 251 -11.04 11.12 -5.20
CA ALA A 251 -10.95 11.81 -3.91
C ALA A 251 -11.54 10.97 -2.76
N LEU A 252 -12.73 10.37 -2.94
CA LEU A 252 -13.33 9.47 -1.95
C LEU A 252 -12.41 8.28 -1.65
N ARG A 253 -11.88 7.63 -2.69
CA ARG A 253 -10.95 6.50 -2.54
C ARG A 253 -9.72 6.89 -1.75
N ILE A 254 -9.07 8.01 -2.10
CA ILE A 254 -7.89 8.51 -1.38
C ILE A 254 -8.23 8.71 0.09
N ARG A 255 -9.33 9.41 0.38
CA ARG A 255 -9.77 9.69 1.74
C ARG A 255 -9.98 8.40 2.54
N TYR A 256 -10.76 7.46 2.04
CA TYR A 256 -11.04 6.20 2.74
C TYR A 256 -9.79 5.32 2.90
N MET A 257 -8.89 5.31 1.91
CA MET A 257 -7.60 4.62 2.06
C MET A 257 -6.74 5.22 3.18
N GLN A 258 -6.71 6.54 3.34
CA GLN A 258 -5.93 7.19 4.42
C GLN A 258 -6.62 7.06 5.79
N GLU A 259 -7.96 7.08 5.82
CA GLU A 259 -8.74 6.87 7.05
C GLU A 259 -8.77 5.39 7.48
N ARG A 260 -8.33 4.47 6.60
CA ARG A 260 -8.40 3.00 6.76
C ARG A 260 -9.82 2.46 6.89
N SER A 261 -10.77 3.15 6.27
CA SER A 261 -12.19 2.80 6.22
C SER A 261 -12.42 1.91 4.98
N PHE A 262 -12.03 0.63 5.06
CA PHE A 262 -11.94 -0.24 3.89
C PHE A 262 -13.31 -0.76 3.42
N GLU A 263 -14.28 -0.85 4.31
CA GLU A 263 -15.68 -1.14 4.00
C GLU A 263 -16.29 -0.02 3.14
N GLU A 264 -16.06 1.24 3.49
CA GLU A 264 -16.49 2.41 2.73
C GLU A 264 -15.75 2.51 1.39
N LEU A 265 -14.45 2.21 1.38
CA LEU A 265 -13.67 2.13 0.15
C LEU A 265 -14.24 1.07 -0.81
N LEU A 266 -14.64 -0.09 -0.28
CA LEU A 266 -15.25 -1.16 -1.07
C LEU A 266 -16.59 -0.70 -1.67
N LEU A 267 -17.48 -0.12 -0.86
CA LEU A 267 -18.77 0.39 -1.31
C LEU A 267 -18.61 1.45 -2.42
N VAL A 268 -17.69 2.40 -2.24
CA VAL A 268 -17.42 3.42 -3.27
C VAL A 268 -16.85 2.81 -4.54
N ALA A 269 -15.93 1.86 -4.42
CA ALA A 269 -15.36 1.18 -5.57
C ALA A 269 -16.45 0.43 -6.35
N GLU A 270 -17.32 -0.33 -5.68
CA GLU A 270 -18.41 -1.09 -6.31
C GLU A 270 -19.43 -0.17 -7.00
N LYS A 271 -19.86 0.90 -6.33
CA LYS A 271 -20.74 1.91 -6.95
C LYS A 271 -20.08 2.56 -8.18
N SER A 272 -18.81 2.92 -8.07
CA SER A 272 -18.08 3.56 -9.16
C SER A 272 -17.81 2.60 -10.32
N ILE A 273 -17.61 1.30 -10.07
CA ILE A 273 -17.49 0.27 -11.11
C ILE A 273 -18.81 0.15 -11.88
N GLY A 274 -19.97 0.28 -11.22
CA GLY A 274 -21.25 0.34 -11.92
C GLY A 274 -21.33 1.47 -12.96
N GLN A 275 -20.69 2.60 -12.67
CA GLN A 275 -20.61 3.75 -13.58
C GLN A 275 -19.48 3.60 -14.62
N ARG A 276 -18.39 2.93 -14.24
CA ARG A 276 -17.15 2.79 -15.02
C ARG A 276 -16.61 1.36 -14.90
N PRO A 277 -17.25 0.39 -15.58
CA PRO A 277 -17.02 -1.04 -15.34
C PRO A 277 -15.62 -1.53 -15.66
N TYR A 278 -14.81 -0.75 -16.36
CA TYR A 278 -13.52 -1.17 -16.89
C TYR A 278 -12.34 -0.30 -16.43
N ASP A 279 -12.62 0.70 -15.60
CA ASP A 279 -11.59 1.51 -14.95
C ASP A 279 -10.75 0.61 -14.03
N ALA A 280 -9.49 0.43 -14.41
CA ALA A 280 -8.54 -0.43 -13.72
C ALA A 280 -8.28 0.04 -12.29
N ASP A 281 -8.34 1.35 -12.03
CA ASP A 281 -8.05 1.90 -10.70
C ASP A 281 -9.21 1.66 -9.75
N LEU A 282 -10.45 1.67 -10.25
CA LEU A 282 -11.64 1.31 -9.47
C LEU A 282 -11.66 -0.18 -9.12
N ARG A 283 -11.40 -1.04 -10.12
CA ARG A 283 -11.22 -2.48 -9.93
C ARG A 283 -10.10 -2.81 -8.96
N PHE A 284 -8.95 -2.15 -9.10
CA PHE A 284 -7.86 -2.30 -8.15
C PHE A 284 -8.26 -1.85 -6.75
N SER A 285 -9.02 -0.77 -6.60
CA SER A 285 -9.45 -0.29 -5.28
C SER A 285 -10.42 -1.23 -4.59
N ARG A 286 -11.34 -1.84 -5.35
CA ARG A 286 -12.18 -2.93 -4.86
C ARG A 286 -11.33 -4.11 -4.39
N ALA A 287 -10.41 -4.57 -5.24
CA ALA A 287 -9.52 -5.69 -4.91
C ALA A 287 -8.64 -5.39 -3.68
N PHE A 288 -8.11 -4.17 -3.59
CA PHE A 288 -7.30 -3.70 -2.47
C PHE A 288 -8.12 -3.66 -1.17
N ALA A 289 -9.33 -3.09 -1.20
CA ALA A 289 -10.23 -3.08 -0.05
C ALA A 289 -10.54 -4.49 0.43
N LEU A 290 -10.87 -5.41 -0.48
CA LEU A 290 -11.10 -6.83 -0.17
C LEU A 290 -9.86 -7.47 0.47
N CYS A 291 -8.66 -7.22 -0.03
CA CYS A 291 -7.41 -7.69 0.61
C CYS A 291 -7.24 -7.13 2.03
N MET A 292 -7.52 -5.84 2.25
CA MET A 292 -7.42 -5.22 3.57
C MET A 292 -8.46 -5.77 4.57
N LEU A 293 -9.63 -6.16 4.06
CA LEU A 293 -10.69 -6.84 4.81
C LEU A 293 -10.47 -8.35 4.98
N GLY A 294 -9.37 -8.89 4.46
CA GLY A 294 -9.07 -10.34 4.52
C GLY A 294 -9.91 -11.22 3.60
N ARG A 295 -10.70 -10.63 2.69
CA ARG A 295 -11.56 -11.31 1.70
C ARG A 295 -10.78 -11.70 0.44
N TYR A 296 -9.70 -12.47 0.62
CA TYR A 296 -8.74 -12.80 -0.44
C TYR A 296 -9.30 -13.66 -1.58
N SER A 297 -10.28 -14.51 -1.30
CA SER A 297 -10.97 -15.31 -2.33
C SER A 297 -11.66 -14.41 -3.36
N ASP A 298 -12.29 -13.34 -2.87
CA ASP A 298 -13.21 -12.49 -3.64
C ASP A 298 -12.44 -11.58 -4.61
N CYS A 299 -11.20 -11.22 -4.30
CA CYS A 299 -10.37 -10.36 -5.14
C CYS A 299 -9.36 -11.12 -6.02
N HIS A 300 -9.11 -12.41 -5.79
CA HIS A 300 -8.01 -13.13 -6.44
C HIS A 300 -8.11 -13.09 -7.98
N GLN A 301 -9.28 -13.40 -8.55
CA GLN A 301 -9.45 -13.40 -10.02
C GLN A 301 -9.30 -12.00 -10.62
N GLU A 302 -9.80 -10.98 -9.93
CA GLU A 302 -9.66 -9.59 -10.33
C GLU A 302 -8.19 -9.16 -10.34
N LEU A 303 -7.42 -9.54 -9.31
CA LEU A 303 -5.99 -9.27 -9.22
C LEU A 303 -5.18 -9.99 -10.31
N VAL A 304 -5.52 -11.25 -10.62
CA VAL A 304 -4.89 -11.98 -11.75
C VAL A 304 -5.16 -11.26 -13.07
N SER A 305 -6.40 -10.83 -13.31
CA SER A 305 -6.77 -10.08 -14.51
C SER A 305 -6.01 -8.75 -14.60
N LEU A 306 -5.94 -8.00 -13.49
CA LEU A 306 -5.20 -6.74 -13.41
C LEU A 306 -3.70 -6.95 -13.64
N ARG A 307 -3.12 -8.02 -13.09
CA ARG A 307 -1.70 -8.36 -13.26
C ARG A 307 -1.38 -8.72 -14.70
N ARG A 308 -2.25 -9.49 -15.37
CA ARG A 308 -2.08 -9.85 -16.79
C ARG A 308 -2.11 -8.61 -17.68
N ARG A 309 -3.02 -7.68 -17.42
CA ARG A 309 -3.14 -6.44 -18.20
C ARG A 309 -2.02 -5.45 -17.89
N PHE A 310 -1.61 -5.36 -16.62
CA PHE A 310 -0.60 -4.43 -16.16
C PHE A 310 0.55 -5.15 -15.45
N PRO A 311 1.40 -5.89 -16.20
CA PRO A 311 2.45 -6.74 -15.65
C PRO A 311 3.59 -5.97 -14.97
N HIS A 312 3.62 -4.65 -15.06
CA HIS A 312 4.60 -3.84 -14.35
C HIS A 312 3.99 -2.95 -13.26
N ARG A 313 2.67 -3.00 -13.06
CA ARG A 313 2.04 -2.25 -11.97
C ARG A 313 2.31 -2.97 -10.65
N PRO A 314 2.86 -2.25 -9.65
CA PRO A 314 3.18 -2.85 -8.37
C PRO A 314 1.96 -3.21 -7.53
N GLY A 315 0.92 -2.36 -7.59
CA GLY A 315 -0.33 -2.50 -6.84
C GLY A 315 -0.90 -3.92 -6.92
N PRO A 316 -1.27 -4.37 -8.13
CA PRO A 316 -1.79 -5.72 -8.35
C PRO A 316 -0.83 -6.83 -7.93
N LEU A 317 0.47 -6.70 -8.20
CA LEU A 317 1.46 -7.72 -7.82
C LEU A 317 1.54 -7.92 -6.31
N TYR A 318 1.64 -6.83 -5.56
CA TYR A 318 1.70 -6.88 -4.11
C TYR A 318 0.43 -7.51 -3.51
N CYS A 319 -0.75 -7.05 -3.93
CA CYS A 319 -2.02 -7.56 -3.43
C CYS A 319 -2.22 -9.03 -3.81
N LEU A 320 -1.87 -9.41 -5.04
CA LEU A 320 -1.95 -10.80 -5.50
C LEU A 320 -1.02 -11.71 -4.71
N THR A 321 0.20 -11.27 -4.42
CA THR A 321 1.16 -12.03 -3.61
C THR A 321 0.59 -12.28 -2.22
N HIS A 322 0.08 -11.25 -1.53
CA HIS A 322 -0.58 -11.41 -0.24
C HIS A 322 -1.81 -12.32 -0.30
N ALA A 323 -2.68 -12.14 -1.30
CA ALA A 323 -3.85 -12.99 -1.48
C ALA A 323 -3.44 -14.45 -1.69
N GLN A 324 -2.40 -14.72 -2.46
CA GLN A 324 -1.87 -16.07 -2.65
C GLN A 324 -1.31 -16.66 -1.35
N LEU A 325 -0.56 -15.88 -0.56
CA LEU A 325 -0.06 -16.33 0.74
C LEU A 325 -1.19 -16.65 1.72
N ALA A 326 -2.18 -15.77 1.83
CA ALA A 326 -3.33 -15.96 2.71
C ALA A 326 -4.23 -17.14 2.28
N LEU A 327 -4.29 -17.46 0.99
CA LEU A 327 -5.00 -18.62 0.45
C LEU A 327 -4.16 -19.93 0.49
N GLY A 328 -3.00 -19.93 1.15
CA GLY A 328 -2.13 -21.12 1.25
C GLY A 328 -1.41 -21.48 -0.06
N ARG A 329 -1.36 -20.57 -1.04
CA ARG A 329 -0.75 -20.76 -2.37
C ARG A 329 0.69 -20.23 -2.42
N ALA A 330 1.48 -20.48 -1.37
CA ALA A 330 2.81 -19.90 -1.20
C ALA A 330 3.78 -20.20 -2.35
N LYS A 331 3.73 -21.41 -2.93
CA LYS A 331 4.53 -21.77 -4.11
C LYS A 331 4.21 -20.90 -5.34
N ARG A 332 2.93 -20.50 -5.53
CA ARG A 332 2.54 -19.59 -6.62
C ARG A 332 3.02 -18.16 -6.36
N ALA A 333 2.97 -17.71 -5.12
CA ALA A 333 3.54 -16.42 -4.72
C ALA A 333 5.05 -16.38 -5.01
N LEU A 334 5.76 -17.46 -4.69
CA LEU A 334 7.19 -17.56 -4.95
C LEU A 334 7.54 -17.69 -6.44
N ALA A 335 6.66 -18.27 -7.26
CA ALA A 335 6.87 -18.29 -8.71
C ALA A 335 6.95 -16.88 -9.32
N ALA A 336 6.36 -15.87 -8.67
CA ALA A 336 6.46 -14.46 -9.04
C ALA A 336 7.68 -13.74 -8.43
N ARG A 337 8.68 -14.46 -7.90
CA ARG A 337 9.84 -13.87 -7.21
C ARG A 337 10.59 -12.85 -8.05
N ALA A 338 10.89 -13.16 -9.32
CA ALA A 338 11.60 -12.24 -10.21
C ALA A 338 10.83 -10.93 -10.43
N ASP A 339 9.50 -11.03 -10.59
CA ASP A 339 8.60 -9.87 -10.67
C ASP A 339 8.59 -9.08 -9.35
N ILE A 340 8.53 -9.77 -8.22
CA ILE A 340 8.54 -9.15 -6.88
C ILE A 340 9.83 -8.35 -6.67
N GLU A 341 10.99 -8.92 -6.99
CA GLU A 341 12.30 -8.28 -6.83
C GLU A 341 12.51 -7.10 -7.79
N SER A 342 11.98 -7.19 -9.02
CA SER A 342 12.15 -6.16 -10.05
C SER A 342 11.18 -4.98 -9.90
N ILE A 343 9.94 -5.24 -9.47
CA ILE A 343 8.88 -4.23 -9.45
C ILE A 343 8.68 -3.62 -8.07
N LEU A 344 8.74 -4.40 -6.99
CA LEU A 344 8.42 -3.91 -5.64
C LEU A 344 9.65 -3.28 -4.94
N PRO A 345 9.46 -2.36 -3.96
CA PRO A 345 10.54 -1.78 -3.20
C PRO A 345 11.34 -2.88 -2.50
N LYS A 346 12.67 -2.74 -2.45
CA LYS A 346 13.61 -3.74 -1.90
C LYS A 346 13.13 -4.39 -0.59
N LEU A 347 12.60 -3.60 0.34
CA LEU A 347 12.11 -4.12 1.62
C LEU A 347 10.82 -4.94 1.48
N VAL A 348 9.88 -4.43 0.70
CA VAL A 348 8.59 -5.08 0.47
C VAL A 348 8.80 -6.41 -0.24
N SER A 349 9.64 -6.42 -1.28
CA SER A 349 10.03 -7.63 -1.99
C SER A 349 10.73 -8.61 -1.06
N PHE A 350 11.72 -8.14 -0.29
CA PHE A 350 12.44 -8.97 0.67
C PHE A 350 11.49 -9.66 1.66
N ARG A 351 10.55 -8.93 2.25
CA ARG A 351 9.58 -9.46 3.23
C ARG A 351 8.63 -10.47 2.59
N LEU A 352 8.05 -10.13 1.44
CA LEU A 352 7.13 -11.01 0.74
C LEU A 352 7.78 -12.34 0.32
N ILE A 353 9.03 -12.29 -0.13
CA ILE A 353 9.80 -13.49 -0.47
C ILE A 353 10.05 -14.32 0.79
N ALA A 354 10.46 -13.69 1.89
CA ALA A 354 10.68 -14.39 3.15
C ALA A 354 9.40 -15.09 3.66
N PHE A 355 8.25 -14.41 3.57
CA PHE A 355 6.95 -14.99 3.94
C PHE A 355 6.58 -16.15 3.00
N SER A 356 6.82 -15.99 1.70
CA SER A 356 6.57 -17.02 0.69
C SER A 356 7.42 -18.27 0.94
N LEU A 357 8.72 -18.10 1.21
CA LEU A 357 9.64 -19.19 1.51
C LEU A 357 9.24 -19.94 2.79
N LEU A 358 8.86 -19.20 3.85
CA LEU A 358 8.39 -19.82 5.09
C LEU A 358 7.12 -20.66 4.85
N LEU A 359 6.11 -20.08 4.21
CA LEU A 359 4.82 -20.76 3.96
C LEU A 359 4.92 -21.87 2.90
N ALA A 360 5.95 -21.86 2.06
CA ALA A 360 6.28 -22.95 1.14
C ALA A 360 7.13 -24.06 1.80
N ASN A 361 7.49 -23.92 3.09
CA ASN A 361 8.39 -24.81 3.82
C ASN A 361 9.81 -24.91 3.22
N GLN A 362 10.31 -23.87 2.54
CA GLN A 362 11.66 -23.82 1.98
C GLN A 362 12.63 -23.14 2.96
N PHE A 363 12.92 -23.84 4.07
CA PHE A 363 13.66 -23.28 5.20
C PHE A 363 15.12 -22.94 4.88
N ASP A 364 15.79 -23.74 4.04
CA ASP A 364 17.21 -23.50 3.69
C ASP A 364 17.36 -22.27 2.77
N GLU A 365 16.45 -22.12 1.82
CA GLU A 365 16.35 -20.91 0.99
C GLU A 365 15.99 -19.69 1.83
N LEU A 366 15.09 -19.82 2.81
CA LEU A 366 14.76 -18.75 3.75
C LEU A 366 15.97 -18.33 4.59
N ALA A 367 16.72 -19.29 5.13
CA ALA A 367 17.93 -19.02 5.89
C ALA A 367 18.95 -18.23 5.04
N THR A 368 19.13 -18.66 3.79
CA THR A 368 20.02 -18.01 2.82
C THR A 368 19.53 -16.60 2.48
N HIS A 369 18.23 -16.43 2.21
CA HIS A 369 17.61 -15.14 1.91
C HIS A 369 17.78 -14.15 3.07
N LEU A 370 17.52 -14.58 4.30
CA LEU A 370 17.68 -13.76 5.51
C LEU A 370 19.14 -13.35 5.75
N ARG A 371 20.10 -14.26 5.53
CA ARG A 371 21.53 -13.98 5.66
C ARG A 371 22.01 -12.98 4.60
N LEU A 372 21.75 -13.25 3.32
CA LEU A 372 22.19 -12.39 2.21
C LEU A 372 21.52 -11.01 2.28
N GLY A 373 20.25 -10.94 2.68
CA GLY A 373 19.59 -9.66 2.94
C GLY A 373 20.30 -8.85 4.01
N SER A 374 20.79 -9.50 5.06
CA SER A 374 21.47 -8.82 6.18
C SER A 374 22.81 -8.27 5.77
N GLU A 375 23.59 -9.05 5.03
CA GLU A 375 24.86 -8.62 4.49
C GLU A 375 24.68 -7.47 3.48
N ARG A 376 23.69 -7.56 2.59
CA ARG A 376 23.40 -6.54 1.59
C ARG A 376 22.93 -5.23 2.21
N PHE A 377 21.98 -5.27 3.14
CA PHE A 377 21.42 -4.07 3.76
C PHE A 377 22.36 -3.43 4.77
N ALA A 378 23.25 -4.20 5.42
CA ALA A 378 24.28 -3.63 6.28
C ALA A 378 25.33 -2.81 5.51
N ARG A 379 25.59 -3.14 4.23
CA ARG A 379 26.54 -2.41 3.38
C ARG A 379 25.92 -1.17 2.71
N ASP A 380 24.61 -1.16 2.53
CA ASP A 380 23.89 -0.08 1.86
C ASP A 380 23.49 1.01 2.86
N GLN A 381 24.31 2.07 2.95
CA GLN A 381 24.09 3.20 3.87
C GLN A 381 22.78 3.98 3.61
N THR A 382 22.12 3.74 2.47
CA THR A 382 20.82 4.37 2.16
C THR A 382 19.65 3.68 2.86
N ILE A 383 19.87 2.50 3.44
CA ILE A 383 18.85 1.71 4.12
C ILE A 383 18.64 2.27 5.54
N PRO A 384 17.40 2.67 5.92
CA PRO A 384 17.10 3.11 7.27
C PRO A 384 17.43 2.04 8.33
N ALA A 385 17.97 2.48 9.48
CA ALA A 385 18.38 1.60 10.56
C ALA A 385 17.24 0.72 11.11
N GLU A 386 16.00 1.21 11.04
CA GLU A 386 14.78 0.48 11.41
C GLU A 386 14.57 -0.77 10.55
N LEU A 387 14.99 -0.74 9.28
CA LEU A 387 14.83 -1.88 8.38
C LEU A 387 15.82 -2.99 8.70
N ILE A 388 17.03 -2.62 9.09
CA ILE A 388 18.04 -3.60 9.54
C ILE A 388 17.58 -4.24 10.86
N SER A 389 16.97 -3.44 11.74
CA SER A 389 16.34 -3.91 12.98
C SER A 389 15.19 -4.89 12.69
N GLU A 390 14.30 -4.60 11.73
CA GLU A 390 13.24 -5.53 11.31
C GLU A 390 13.80 -6.83 10.74
N LEU A 391 14.90 -6.78 9.99
CA LEU A 391 15.54 -7.98 9.47
C LEU A 391 16.14 -8.85 10.59
N ASN A 392 16.77 -8.25 11.59
CA ASN A 392 17.28 -8.97 12.76
C ASN A 392 16.14 -9.64 13.54
N GLU A 393 14.98 -8.99 13.63
CA GLU A 393 13.76 -9.58 14.17
C GLU A 393 13.31 -10.79 13.37
N MET A 394 13.32 -10.72 12.02
CA MET A 394 12.98 -11.87 11.18
C MET A 394 13.97 -13.03 11.32
N ARG A 395 15.27 -12.74 11.47
CA ARG A 395 16.31 -13.74 11.69
C ARG A 395 16.16 -14.45 13.03
N SER A 396 15.92 -13.69 14.10
CA SER A 396 15.68 -14.26 15.44
C SER A 396 14.36 -15.03 15.48
N ALA A 397 13.29 -14.52 14.87
CA ALA A 397 12.03 -15.25 14.72
C ALA A 397 12.23 -16.59 14.00
N PHE A 398 12.96 -16.60 12.88
CA PHE A 398 13.26 -17.82 12.15
C PHE A 398 14.09 -18.82 12.97
N ALA A 399 15.10 -18.34 13.70
CA ALA A 399 15.90 -19.19 14.59
C ALA A 399 15.04 -19.82 15.71
N ILE A 400 14.10 -19.06 16.29
CA ILE A 400 13.15 -19.58 17.29
C ILE A 400 12.26 -20.67 16.69
N LEU A 401 11.71 -20.48 15.48
CA LEU A 401 10.91 -21.49 14.78
C LEU A 401 11.70 -22.77 14.44
N ARG A 402 13.02 -22.65 14.29
CA ARG A 402 13.94 -23.77 14.08
C ARG A 402 14.40 -24.43 15.38
N ASN A 403 13.96 -23.93 16.53
CA ASN A 403 14.45 -24.31 17.85
C ASN A 403 15.98 -24.11 18.01
N ASP A 404 16.57 -23.16 17.29
CA ASP A 404 17.98 -22.78 17.40
C ASP A 404 18.12 -21.64 18.42
N THR A 405 18.11 -22.03 19.70
CA THR A 405 18.15 -21.09 20.84
C THR A 405 19.42 -20.25 20.85
N GLN A 406 20.55 -20.81 20.42
CA GLN A 406 21.82 -20.09 20.37
C GLN A 406 21.76 -18.98 19.33
N LYS A 407 21.37 -19.30 18.08
CA LYS A 407 21.29 -18.29 17.02
C LYS A 407 20.25 -17.23 17.30
N ALA A 408 19.10 -17.63 17.88
CA ALA A 408 18.08 -16.68 18.32
C ALA A 408 18.63 -15.71 19.36
N THR A 409 19.35 -16.22 20.36
CA THR A 409 20.00 -15.40 21.40
C THR A 409 21.02 -14.44 20.81
N GLU A 410 21.91 -14.92 19.93
CA GLU A 410 22.90 -14.08 19.24
C GLU A 410 22.23 -12.92 18.49
N CYS A 411 21.17 -13.20 17.73
CA CYS A 411 20.45 -12.18 16.96
C CYS A 411 19.76 -11.15 17.86
N LEU A 412 19.14 -11.59 18.96
CA LEU A 412 18.46 -10.70 19.90
C LEU A 412 19.45 -9.82 20.70
N LEU A 413 20.59 -10.37 21.11
CA LEU A 413 21.63 -9.60 21.79
C LEU A 413 22.31 -8.60 20.84
N ALA A 414 22.54 -8.98 19.58
CA ALA A 414 23.02 -8.05 18.55
C ALA A 414 22.03 -6.90 18.32
N GLU A 415 20.73 -7.16 18.38
CA GLU A 415 19.71 -6.12 18.29
C GLU A 415 19.71 -5.19 19.51
N LEU A 416 19.82 -5.72 20.73
CA LEU A 416 19.97 -4.89 21.94
C LEU A 416 21.23 -4.01 21.88
N ASP A 417 22.35 -4.56 21.40
CA ASP A 417 23.58 -3.79 21.24
C ASP A 417 23.43 -2.67 20.20
N ARG A 418 22.75 -2.96 19.09
CA ARG A 418 22.41 -1.95 18.07
C ARG A 418 21.55 -0.83 18.64
N LEU A 419 20.46 -1.17 19.34
CA LEU A 419 19.59 -0.20 20.00
C LEU A 419 20.38 0.64 21.02
N ARG A 420 21.28 0.03 21.78
CA ARG A 420 22.16 0.74 22.71
C ARG A 420 23.12 1.70 22.00
N SER A 421 23.63 1.34 20.82
CA SER A 421 24.59 2.15 20.07
C SER A 421 23.97 3.34 19.32
N ASP A 422 22.66 3.30 19.03
CA ASP A 422 21.95 4.33 18.27
C ASP A 422 20.75 4.87 19.08
N SER A 423 20.94 6.03 19.72
CA SER A 423 19.91 6.67 20.56
C SER A 423 18.65 7.07 19.80
N ARG A 424 18.75 7.38 18.49
CA ARG A 424 17.58 7.71 17.67
C ARG A 424 16.77 6.47 17.35
N LEU A 425 17.45 5.38 17.01
CA LEU A 425 16.80 4.09 16.80
C LEU A 425 16.15 3.59 18.10
N LEU A 426 16.86 3.69 19.22
CA LEU A 426 16.34 3.34 20.54
C LEU A 426 15.06 4.11 20.85
N LEU A 427 15.04 5.43 20.62
CA LEU A 427 13.84 6.25 20.84
C LEU A 427 12.64 5.77 20.01
N ARG A 428 12.88 5.37 18.75
CA ARG A 428 11.83 4.92 17.82
C ARG A 428 11.38 3.47 18.02
N ARG A 429 12.17 2.66 18.72
CA ARG A 429 12.00 1.20 18.87
C ARG A 429 12.01 0.74 20.33
N ALA A 430 11.92 1.66 21.29
CA ALA A 430 11.97 1.35 22.71
C ALA A 430 10.87 0.36 23.12
N GLU A 431 9.72 0.39 22.44
CA GLU A 431 8.60 -0.52 22.66
C GLU A 431 8.94 -1.99 22.42
N ARG A 432 10.08 -2.28 21.77
CA ARG A 432 10.57 -3.64 21.50
C ARG A 432 11.35 -4.24 22.67
N LEU A 433 11.89 -3.43 23.58
CA LEU A 433 12.73 -3.91 24.69
C LEU A 433 12.02 -4.96 25.56
N PRO A 434 10.74 -4.78 25.98
CA PRO A 434 10.05 -5.79 26.78
C PRO A 434 9.89 -7.13 26.04
N ALA A 435 9.58 -7.09 24.74
CA ALA A 435 9.41 -8.30 23.93
C ALA A 435 10.74 -9.06 23.74
N ILE A 436 11.85 -8.34 23.50
CA ILE A 436 13.18 -8.95 23.40
C ILE A 436 13.58 -9.59 24.74
N ALA A 437 13.42 -8.86 25.84
CA ALA A 437 13.72 -9.37 27.18
C ALA A 437 12.88 -10.62 27.52
N TRP A 438 11.59 -10.61 27.15
CA TRP A 438 10.70 -11.76 27.32
C TRP A 438 11.17 -12.98 26.53
N CYS A 439 11.55 -12.80 25.25
CA CYS A 439 12.08 -13.90 24.44
C CYS A 439 13.38 -14.48 25.03
N LEU A 440 14.34 -13.61 25.41
CA LEU A 440 15.59 -14.03 26.03
C LEU A 440 15.34 -14.77 27.36
N ALA A 441 14.42 -14.28 28.19
CA ALA A 441 14.08 -14.89 29.46
C ALA A 441 13.47 -16.30 29.28
N ARG A 442 12.57 -16.48 28.30
CA ARG A 442 11.99 -17.78 27.97
C ARG A 442 13.01 -18.78 27.40
N MET A 443 14.06 -18.30 26.77
CA MET A 443 15.19 -19.11 26.29
C MET A 443 16.25 -19.39 27.39
N GLY A 444 15.99 -19.04 28.65
CA GLY A 444 16.93 -19.22 29.76
C GLY A 444 18.11 -18.23 29.75
N LYS A 445 17.98 -17.11 29.03
CA LYS A 445 19.03 -16.08 28.88
C LYS A 445 18.65 -14.75 29.58
N ALA A 446 17.87 -14.84 30.66
CA ALA A 446 17.45 -13.67 31.44
C ALA A 446 18.64 -12.86 32.00
N GLU A 447 19.71 -13.53 32.42
CA GLU A 447 20.92 -12.88 32.96
C GLU A 447 21.64 -12.04 31.89
N ALA A 448 21.80 -12.58 30.67
CA ALA A 448 22.39 -11.85 29.56
C ALA A 448 21.56 -10.59 29.23
N SER A 449 20.23 -10.72 29.18
CA SER A 449 19.33 -9.58 29.00
C SER A 449 19.50 -8.54 30.12
N ARG A 450 19.59 -8.97 31.39
CA ARG A 450 19.75 -8.07 32.54
C ARG A 450 21.03 -7.25 32.46
N SER A 451 22.15 -7.88 32.11
CA SER A 451 23.45 -7.22 31.98
C SER A 451 23.42 -6.14 30.91
N PHE A 452 22.83 -6.44 29.74
CA PHE A 452 22.66 -5.45 28.66
C PHE A 452 21.76 -4.28 29.06
N LEU A 453 20.59 -4.55 29.65
CA LEU A 453 19.64 -3.51 30.04
C LEU A 453 20.22 -2.60 31.13
N THR A 454 21.04 -3.15 32.04
CA THR A 454 21.76 -2.36 33.04
C THR A 454 22.82 -1.46 32.40
N ALA A 455 23.49 -1.92 31.34
CA ALA A 455 24.44 -1.09 30.61
C ALA A 455 23.74 0.06 29.85
N MET A 456 22.54 -0.18 29.31
CA MET A 456 21.73 0.87 28.67
C MET A 456 21.26 1.94 29.66
N ASP A 457 20.90 1.54 30.88
CA ASP A 457 20.46 2.46 31.96
C ASP A 457 21.55 3.49 32.32
N LYS A 458 22.81 3.04 32.32
CA LYS A 458 23.98 3.91 32.57
C LYS A 458 24.21 4.98 31.50
N GLN A 459 23.57 4.88 30.34
CA GLN A 459 23.67 5.87 29.26
C GLN A 459 22.62 7.00 29.39
N GLU A 460 21.94 7.09 30.54
CA GLU A 460 20.93 8.11 30.82
C GLU A 460 19.85 8.19 29.73
N PRO A 461 19.07 7.11 29.52
CA PRO A 461 18.09 7.05 28.46
C PRO A 461 17.06 8.18 28.60
N THR A 462 16.56 8.67 27.46
CA THR A 462 15.54 9.73 27.47
C THR A 462 14.28 9.28 28.23
N ARG A 463 13.52 10.24 28.78
CA ARG A 463 12.27 9.97 29.53
C ARG A 463 11.26 9.07 28.79
N GLN A 464 11.28 9.07 27.46
CA GLN A 464 10.40 8.24 26.63
C GLN A 464 10.81 6.76 26.60
N VAL A 465 12.10 6.46 26.83
CA VAL A 465 12.66 5.10 26.78
C VAL A 465 12.59 4.40 28.15
N ILE A 466 12.72 5.18 29.24
CA ILE A 466 12.71 4.68 30.64
C ILE A 466 11.58 3.67 30.92
N PRO A 467 10.31 3.90 30.53
CA PRO A 467 9.23 2.96 30.80
C PRO A 467 9.48 1.55 30.26
N TYR A 468 9.99 1.48 29.04
CA TYR A 468 10.22 0.22 28.34
C TYR A 468 11.46 -0.49 28.87
N LEU A 469 12.49 0.28 29.23
CA LEU A 469 13.70 -0.25 29.86
C LEU A 469 13.38 -0.86 31.23
N GLU A 470 12.64 -0.14 32.09
CA GLU A 470 12.21 -0.64 33.39
C GLU A 470 11.33 -1.89 33.27
N THR A 471 10.41 -1.90 32.29
CA THR A 471 9.58 -3.08 32.01
C THR A 471 10.44 -4.28 31.59
N ALA A 472 11.40 -4.08 30.69
CA ALA A 472 12.32 -5.12 30.25
C ALA A 472 13.20 -5.67 31.41
N ARG A 473 13.64 -4.80 32.33
CA ARG A 473 14.39 -5.21 33.54
C ARG A 473 13.51 -6.01 34.49
N ALA A 474 12.27 -5.59 34.71
CA ALA A 474 11.32 -6.31 35.55
C ALA A 474 11.03 -7.71 34.98
N ILE A 475 10.92 -7.85 33.66
CA ILE A 475 10.85 -9.16 32.98
C ILE A 475 12.11 -10.00 33.28
N ALA A 476 13.31 -9.48 33.00
CA ALA A 476 14.54 -10.24 33.25
C ALA A 476 14.69 -10.67 34.73
N ARG A 477 14.38 -9.78 35.69
CA ARG A 477 14.41 -10.07 37.14
C ARG A 477 13.38 -11.11 37.55
N THR A 478 12.17 -11.01 37.01
CA THR A 478 11.10 -11.95 37.30
C THR A 478 11.58 -13.36 36.96
N TRP A 479 12.21 -13.61 35.81
CA TRP A 479 12.68 -14.95 35.44
C TRP A 479 13.87 -15.45 36.28
N LEU A 480 14.69 -14.57 36.85
CA LEU A 480 15.81 -14.92 37.74
C LEU A 480 15.39 -15.19 39.21
N ALA A 481 14.21 -15.78 39.41
CA ALA A 481 13.65 -16.19 40.71
C ALA A 481 13.32 -15.09 41.74
N LYS A 482 13.53 -13.80 41.48
CA LYS A 482 13.21 -12.72 42.45
C LYS A 482 11.76 -12.20 42.37
N GLY A 483 11.05 -12.49 41.27
CA GLY A 483 9.73 -11.92 41.00
C GLY A 483 9.77 -10.39 40.81
N PRO A 484 8.71 -9.76 40.28
CA PRO A 484 8.61 -8.31 40.20
C PRO A 484 8.16 -7.74 41.55
N THR A 485 8.79 -6.64 41.96
CA THR A 485 8.40 -5.84 43.13
C THR A 485 7.12 -5.05 42.88
N ASP A 486 6.40 -4.67 43.95
CA ASP A 486 5.22 -3.81 43.84
C ASP A 486 5.54 -2.46 43.19
N ARG A 487 6.75 -1.93 43.47
CA ARG A 487 7.27 -0.72 42.84
C ARG A 487 7.41 -0.89 41.32
N GLU A 488 7.99 -1.99 40.85
CA GLU A 488 8.12 -2.25 39.40
C GLU A 488 6.76 -2.39 38.73
N LEU A 489 5.83 -3.15 39.33
CA LEU A 489 4.48 -3.29 38.79
C LEU A 489 3.75 -1.94 38.70
N ALA A 490 3.90 -1.09 39.71
CA ALA A 490 3.36 0.26 39.72
C ALA A 490 4.00 1.15 38.64
N VAL A 491 5.32 1.07 38.45
CA VAL A 491 6.04 1.81 37.39
C VAL A 491 5.52 1.42 36.01
N VAL A 492 5.46 0.12 35.69
CA VAL A 492 4.94 -0.37 34.39
C VAL A 492 3.50 0.10 34.16
N ARG A 493 2.67 0.06 35.22
CA ARG A 493 1.27 0.52 35.18
C ARG A 493 1.16 2.03 34.93
N ASN A 494 1.95 2.84 35.64
CA ASN A 494 1.91 4.31 35.55
C ASN A 494 2.32 4.82 34.17
N PHE A 495 3.09 4.04 33.42
CA PHE A 495 3.44 4.35 32.03
C PHE A 495 2.47 3.81 30.98
N GLY A 496 1.32 3.27 31.39
CA GLY A 496 0.30 2.76 30.48
C GLY A 496 0.64 1.42 29.83
N LEU A 497 1.67 0.71 30.31
CA LEU A 497 2.05 -0.63 29.83
C LEU A 497 1.25 -1.72 30.58
N LEU A 498 -0.06 -1.54 30.66
CA LEU A 498 -0.96 -2.35 31.49
C LEU A 498 -0.87 -3.84 31.20
N THR A 499 -0.82 -4.24 29.93
CA THR A 499 -0.70 -5.64 29.51
C THR A 499 0.56 -6.30 30.07
N TRP A 500 1.70 -5.61 30.08
CA TRP A 500 2.94 -6.13 30.66
C TRP A 500 2.89 -6.17 32.19
N SER A 501 2.30 -5.17 32.83
CA SER A 501 2.08 -5.15 34.29
C SER A 501 1.23 -6.35 34.74
N GLU A 502 0.14 -6.64 34.03
CA GLU A 502 -0.75 -7.77 34.31
C GLU A 502 -0.07 -9.12 34.12
N ARG A 503 0.72 -9.28 33.05
CA ARG A 503 1.51 -10.51 32.82
C ARG A 503 2.56 -10.75 33.90
N LEU A 504 3.30 -9.72 34.29
CA LEU A 504 4.29 -9.79 35.37
C LEU A 504 3.63 -10.14 36.72
N ALA A 505 2.48 -9.52 37.01
CA ALA A 505 1.69 -9.84 38.20
C ALA A 505 1.15 -11.28 38.16
N ALA A 506 0.69 -11.76 37.01
CA ALA A 506 0.21 -13.13 36.84
C ALA A 506 1.31 -14.16 37.09
N GLN A 507 2.53 -13.89 36.65
CA GLN A 507 3.67 -14.76 36.92
C GLN A 507 4.06 -14.78 38.41
N ARG A 508 4.03 -13.62 39.07
CA ARG A 508 4.20 -13.54 40.53
C ARG A 508 3.13 -14.38 41.24
N ALA A 509 1.86 -14.23 40.86
CA ALA A 509 0.75 -14.99 41.42
C ALA A 509 0.90 -16.50 41.20
N THR A 510 1.28 -16.92 39.98
CA THR A 510 1.53 -18.34 39.63
C THR A 510 2.58 -18.96 40.55
N ARG A 511 3.69 -18.26 40.80
CA ARG A 511 4.76 -18.74 41.69
C ARG A 511 4.36 -18.79 43.16
N SER A 512 3.45 -17.92 43.58
CA SER A 512 2.86 -17.94 44.91
C SER A 512 1.71 -18.95 45.05
N GLY A 513 1.44 -19.78 44.03
CA GLY A 513 0.31 -20.72 44.04
C GLY A 513 -1.08 -20.05 43.92
N ARG A 514 -1.15 -18.74 43.65
CA ARG A 514 -2.39 -17.97 43.50
C ARG A 514 -2.92 -18.07 42.06
N PHE A 515 -3.25 -19.28 41.62
CA PHE A 515 -3.56 -19.56 40.22
C PHE A 515 -4.82 -18.85 39.70
N SER A 516 -5.87 -18.70 40.52
CA SER A 516 -7.09 -17.99 40.13
C SER A 516 -6.85 -16.52 39.82
N GLU A 517 -5.98 -15.87 40.59
CA GLU A 517 -5.55 -14.49 40.36
C GLU A 517 -4.70 -14.38 39.10
N ALA A 518 -3.76 -15.32 38.90
CA ALA A 518 -2.96 -15.37 37.68
C ALA A 518 -3.83 -15.51 36.42
N GLU A 519 -4.84 -16.38 36.47
CA GLU A 519 -5.79 -16.57 35.37
C GLU A 519 -6.61 -15.29 35.09
N ALA A 520 -7.11 -14.61 36.12
CA ALA A 520 -7.85 -13.37 35.97
C ALA A 520 -7.00 -12.24 35.35
N LEU A 521 -5.74 -12.13 35.77
CA LEU A 521 -4.79 -11.16 35.24
C LEU A 521 -4.45 -11.43 33.76
N LEU A 522 -4.19 -12.70 33.41
CA LEU A 522 -3.92 -13.08 32.02
C LEU A 522 -5.13 -12.88 31.11
N ARG A 523 -6.34 -13.20 31.61
CA ARG A 523 -7.59 -12.93 30.88
C ARG A 523 -7.79 -11.43 30.63
N SER A 524 -7.51 -10.59 31.63
CA SER A 524 -7.52 -9.12 31.48
C SER A 524 -6.49 -8.64 30.44
N ALA A 525 -5.29 -9.19 30.48
CA ALA A 525 -4.23 -8.87 29.51
C ALA A 525 -4.60 -9.28 28.08
N VAL A 526 -5.31 -10.39 27.89
CA VAL A 526 -5.79 -10.85 26.58
C VAL A 526 -6.92 -9.94 26.05
N THR A 527 -7.88 -9.56 26.89
CA THR A 527 -9.04 -8.73 26.45
C THR A 527 -8.67 -7.29 26.13
N ARG A 528 -7.63 -6.74 26.78
CA ARG A 528 -7.14 -5.36 26.54
C ARG A 528 -6.39 -5.17 25.22
N GLY A 529 -6.16 -6.25 24.47
CA GLY A 529 -5.59 -6.21 23.15
C GLY A 529 -4.11 -6.57 23.13
N ASP A 530 -3.82 -7.45 22.17
CA ASP A 530 -2.52 -7.77 21.58
C ASP A 530 -1.36 -8.05 22.54
N SER A 531 -1.50 -9.11 23.33
CA SER A 531 -0.31 -9.94 23.55
C SER A 531 -0.65 -11.41 23.38
N LEU A 532 -0.34 -11.90 22.18
CA LEU A 532 -0.20 -13.34 21.90
C LEU A 532 0.65 -14.03 22.99
N GLY A 533 1.58 -13.31 23.60
CA GLY A 533 2.33 -13.73 24.79
C GLY A 533 1.46 -13.98 26.04
N ALA A 534 0.48 -13.12 26.37
CA ALA A 534 -0.45 -13.40 27.49
C ALA A 534 -1.34 -14.60 27.18
N ALA A 535 -1.81 -14.75 25.94
CA ALA A 535 -2.61 -15.90 25.54
C ALA A 535 -1.81 -17.21 25.63
N LEU A 536 -0.52 -17.18 25.27
CA LEU A 536 0.40 -18.30 25.49
C LEU A 536 0.56 -18.59 26.98
N GLU A 537 0.87 -17.57 27.80
CA GLU A 537 1.05 -17.72 29.24
C GLU A 537 -0.22 -18.27 29.93
N GLN A 538 -1.41 -17.90 29.43
CA GLN A 538 -2.68 -18.45 29.88
C GLN A 538 -2.83 -19.92 29.53
N ALA A 539 -2.49 -20.31 28.29
CA ALA A 539 -2.50 -21.71 27.88
C ALA A 539 -1.52 -22.55 28.73
N GLU A 540 -0.33 -22.03 29.00
CA GLU A 540 0.68 -22.68 29.86
C GLU A 540 0.19 -22.86 31.29
N LEU A 541 -0.45 -21.83 31.86
CA LEU A 541 -1.09 -21.92 33.16
C LEU A 541 -2.14 -23.03 33.18
N TRP A 542 -3.03 -23.09 32.18
CA TRP A 542 -4.02 -24.16 32.07
C TRP A 542 -3.39 -25.56 31.94
N VAL A 543 -2.30 -25.70 31.18
CA VAL A 543 -1.56 -26.97 31.10
C VAL A 543 -1.00 -27.38 32.45
N SER A 544 -0.42 -26.43 33.21
CA SER A 544 0.11 -26.69 34.55
C SER A 544 -0.96 -27.11 35.56
N LEU A 545 -2.21 -26.68 35.34
CA LEU A 545 -3.39 -27.05 36.13
C LEU A 545 -4.11 -28.32 35.62
N GLY A 546 -3.56 -29.02 34.61
CA GLY A 546 -4.18 -30.20 34.01
C GLY A 546 -5.34 -29.93 33.06
N ARG A 547 -5.67 -28.66 32.77
CA ARG A 547 -6.80 -28.25 31.90
C ARG A 547 -6.42 -28.24 30.41
N ARG A 548 -5.90 -29.37 29.91
CA ARG A 548 -5.41 -29.48 28.52
C ARG A 548 -6.49 -29.23 27.46
N GLU A 549 -7.75 -29.56 27.77
CA GLU A 549 -8.90 -29.34 26.89
C GLU A 549 -9.16 -27.86 26.61
N GLN A 550 -8.81 -26.97 27.55
CA GLN A 550 -8.94 -25.51 27.36
C GLN A 550 -7.72 -24.94 26.62
N ALA A 551 -6.52 -25.45 26.91
CA ALA A 551 -5.27 -24.98 26.30
C ALA A 551 -5.15 -25.34 24.82
N GLY A 552 -5.51 -26.57 24.43
CA GLY A 552 -5.34 -27.08 23.06
C GLY A 552 -6.01 -26.21 21.98
N PRO A 553 -7.31 -25.88 22.10
CA PRO A 553 -8.01 -25.01 21.15
C PRO A 553 -7.41 -23.59 21.07
N LEU A 554 -6.97 -23.03 22.21
CA LEU A 554 -6.33 -21.72 22.25
C LEU A 554 -4.98 -21.73 21.51
N LEU A 555 -4.11 -22.70 21.79
CA LEU A 555 -2.82 -22.85 21.10
C LEU A 555 -2.99 -23.08 19.60
N THR A 556 -3.95 -23.92 19.21
CA THR A 556 -4.29 -24.16 17.80
C THR A 556 -4.74 -22.87 17.10
N THR A 557 -5.58 -22.07 17.78
CA THR A 557 -6.04 -20.78 17.27
C THR A 557 -4.89 -19.79 17.12
N LEU A 558 -4.05 -19.64 18.16
CA LEU A 558 -2.87 -18.76 18.13
C LEU A 558 -1.95 -19.11 16.97
N ARG A 559 -1.63 -20.40 16.81
CA ARG A 559 -0.80 -20.89 15.69
C ARG A 559 -1.46 -20.58 14.35
N ARG A 560 -2.76 -20.83 14.18
CA ARG A 560 -3.46 -20.53 12.93
C ARG A 560 -3.41 -19.04 12.60
N GLU A 561 -3.69 -18.16 13.56
CA GLU A 561 -3.70 -16.71 13.34
C GLU A 561 -2.29 -16.18 12.99
N LEU A 562 -1.25 -16.68 13.66
CA LEU A 562 0.15 -16.27 13.42
C LEU A 562 0.67 -16.62 12.02
N TYR A 563 0.17 -17.70 11.42
CA TYR A 563 0.54 -18.11 10.06
C TYR A 563 -0.34 -17.46 8.97
N LYS A 564 -1.35 -16.67 9.33
CA LYS A 564 -2.10 -15.88 8.34
C LYS A 564 -1.28 -14.67 7.90
N ALA A 565 -0.85 -14.67 6.65
CA ALA A 565 -0.16 -13.53 6.03
C ALA A 565 -1.13 -12.37 5.71
N GLN A 566 -1.68 -11.73 6.74
CA GLN A 566 -2.65 -10.65 6.57
C GLN A 566 -1.99 -9.39 6.00
N MET A 567 -2.59 -8.83 4.95
CA MET A 567 -2.08 -7.60 4.32
C MET A 567 -2.28 -6.36 5.21
N SER A 568 -3.33 -6.36 6.03
CA SER A 568 -3.69 -5.26 6.94
C SER A 568 -2.79 -5.18 8.18
N ASP A 569 -2.20 -6.31 8.57
CA ASP A 569 -1.18 -6.39 9.62
C ASP A 569 -0.05 -7.36 9.23
N PRO A 570 0.91 -6.93 8.38
CA PRO A 570 2.07 -7.74 8.04
C PRO A 570 2.98 -8.04 9.24
N ARG A 571 2.88 -7.25 10.32
CA ARG A 571 3.69 -7.44 11.54
C ARG A 571 3.10 -8.52 12.44
N GLY A 572 1.82 -8.86 12.29
CA GLY A 572 1.15 -10.00 12.92
C GLY A 572 1.70 -11.36 12.48
N PHE A 573 2.38 -11.43 11.34
CA PHE A 573 2.92 -12.68 10.82
C PHE A 573 4.04 -13.27 11.69
N VAL A 574 4.09 -14.60 11.80
CA VAL A 574 5.01 -15.34 12.69
C VAL A 574 6.48 -15.01 12.47
N LEU A 575 6.89 -14.72 11.23
CA LEU A 575 8.28 -14.38 10.90
C LEU A 575 8.63 -12.93 11.23
N SER A 576 7.65 -12.05 11.44
CA SER A 576 7.91 -10.62 11.56
C SER A 576 8.47 -10.23 12.93
N ARG A 577 8.25 -11.05 13.96
CA ARG A 577 8.57 -10.74 15.35
C ARG A 577 9.02 -11.97 16.13
N PRO A 578 10.08 -11.88 16.94
CA PRO A 578 10.59 -13.02 17.73
C PRO A 578 9.55 -13.56 18.72
N GLU A 579 8.77 -12.67 19.33
CA GLU A 579 7.73 -13.06 20.28
C GLU A 579 6.59 -13.84 19.61
N HIS A 580 6.29 -13.55 18.34
CA HIS A 580 5.29 -14.31 17.57
C HIS A 580 5.82 -15.71 17.25
N ALA A 581 7.08 -15.81 16.83
CA ALA A 581 7.75 -17.10 16.63
C ALA A 581 7.79 -17.93 17.93
N MET A 582 8.04 -17.30 19.08
CA MET A 582 8.03 -17.97 20.38
C MET A 582 6.66 -18.56 20.70
N VAL A 583 5.58 -17.81 20.45
CA VAL A 583 4.20 -18.29 20.63
C VAL A 583 3.88 -19.43 19.66
N ALA A 584 4.23 -19.29 18.38
CA ALA A 584 4.01 -20.34 17.38
C ALA A 584 4.79 -21.63 17.69
N GLN A 585 6.03 -21.51 18.18
CA GLN A 585 6.88 -22.64 18.54
C GLN A 585 6.37 -23.34 19.80
N ALA A 586 5.92 -22.60 20.81
CA ALA A 586 5.33 -23.18 22.02
C ALA A 586 3.94 -23.81 21.78
N ALA A 587 3.23 -23.37 20.73
CA ALA A 587 1.96 -23.95 20.30
C ALA A 587 2.11 -25.18 19.37
N LYS A 588 3.34 -25.56 19.02
CA LYS A 588 3.65 -26.79 18.28
C LYS A 588 3.84 -27.94 19.24
#